data_AF-A0A2D7M135-F1
#
_entry.id   AF-A0A2D7M135-F1
#
_cell.length_a   1.000
_cell.length_b   1.000
_cell.length_c   1.000
_cell.angle_alpha   90.00
_cell.angle_beta   90.00
_cell.angle_gamma   90.00
#
_symmetry.space_group_name_H-M   'P 1'
#
loop_
_entity.id
_entity.type
_entity.pdbx_description
1 polymer ?
#
loop_
_entity_poly.entity_id
_entity_poly.type
_entity_poly.pdbx_seq_one_letter_code
_entity_poly.pdbx_strand_id
1 'polypeptide(L)'
;VGASGAIAGILGAYWLCYPHSQVTILLWIYVIVRTFEIRASWFLGIWFARDIFRVSVGLEGNTAVWAHIGGFVFGTCLIIPFTPPGRSNREPRFRWLERSGLIRK
;
A
#
# COMPACT_ATOMS: atom_id res chain seq x y z
N VAL A 1 -20.76 0.62 -3.19
CA VAL A 1 -20.48 0.63 -1.72
C VAL A 1 -19.73 -0.65 -1.38
N GLY A 2 -18.56 -0.58 -0.74
CA GLY A 2 -17.82 -1.76 -0.27
C GLY A 2 -16.49 -2.10 -0.96
N ALA A 3 -16.30 -1.73 -2.24
CA ALA A 3 -15.07 -2.04 -2.97
C ALA A 3 -13.80 -1.41 -2.35
N SER A 4 -13.92 -0.19 -1.80
CA SER A 4 -12.80 0.51 -1.16
C SER A 4 -12.30 -0.19 0.11
N GLY A 5 -13.18 -0.88 0.85
CA GLY A 5 -12.80 -1.71 2.00
C GLY A 5 -12.02 -2.95 1.59
N ALA A 6 -12.40 -3.59 0.47
CA ALA A 6 -11.64 -4.72 -0.08
C ALA A 6 -10.23 -4.28 -0.53
N ILE A 7 -10.12 -3.12 -1.17
CA ILE A 7 -8.82 -2.52 -1.52
C ILE A 7 -8.00 -2.27 -0.25
N ALA A 8 -8.60 -1.69 0.79
CA ALA A 8 -7.94 -1.48 2.08
C ALA A 8 -7.40 -2.80 2.67
N GLY A 9 -8.13 -3.90 2.54
CA GLY A 9 -7.66 -5.23 2.94
C GLY A 9 -6.47 -5.75 2.13
N ILE A 10 -6.48 -5.57 0.81
CA ILE A 10 -5.31 -5.91 -0.02
C ILE A 10 -4.10 -5.06 0.39
N LEU A 11 -4.31 -3.77 0.70
CA LEU A 11 -3.25 -2.87 1.17
C LEU A 11 -2.70 -3.27 2.55
N GLY A 12 -3.55 -3.74 3.46
CA GLY A 12 -3.14 -4.27 4.76
C GLY A 12 -2.26 -5.51 4.62
N ALA A 13 -2.66 -6.45 3.76
CA ALA A 13 -1.84 -7.61 3.42
C ALA A 13 -0.49 -7.20 2.80
N TYR A 14 -0.52 -6.23 1.88
CA TYR A 14 0.67 -5.69 1.23
C TYR A 14 1.63 -5.03 2.24
N TRP A 15 1.10 -4.29 3.21
CA TRP A 15 1.89 -3.62 4.24
C TRP A 15 2.75 -4.59 5.05
N LEU A 16 2.18 -5.76 5.40
CA LEU A 16 2.90 -6.82 6.11
C LEU A 16 3.90 -7.56 5.21
N CYS A 17 3.52 -7.89 3.97
CA CYS A 17 4.38 -8.66 3.07
C CYS A 17 5.55 -7.84 2.48
N TYR A 18 5.37 -6.54 2.27
CA TYR A 18 6.31 -5.69 1.52
C TYR A 18 6.65 -4.37 2.24
N PRO A 19 7.12 -4.41 3.50
CA PRO A 19 7.35 -3.21 4.30
C PRO A 19 8.44 -2.28 3.72
N HIS A 20 9.39 -2.81 2.95
CA HIS A 20 10.49 -2.06 2.35
C HIS A 20 10.30 -1.75 0.86
N SER A 21 9.18 -2.17 0.25
CA SER A 21 8.92 -1.86 -1.16
C SER A 21 8.84 -0.35 -1.37
N GLN A 22 9.39 0.14 -2.48
CA GLN A 22 9.25 1.54 -2.89
C GLN A 22 8.04 1.67 -3.82
N VAL A 23 7.23 2.69 -3.57
CA VAL A 23 6.08 3.05 -4.39
C VAL A 23 6.42 4.36 -5.08
N THR A 24 6.33 4.35 -6.40
CA THR A 24 6.45 5.55 -7.21
C THR A 24 5.13 6.33 -7.12
N ILE A 25 5.20 7.52 -6.54
CA ILE A 25 4.06 8.43 -6.43
C ILE A 25 4.18 9.44 -7.57
N LEU A 26 3.11 9.57 -8.33
CA LEU A 26 2.96 10.57 -9.38
C LEU A 26 2.45 11.86 -8.76
N LEU A 27 3.27 12.91 -8.78
CA LEU A 27 2.89 14.27 -8.46
C LEU A 27 2.55 15.01 -9.74
N TRP A 28 1.27 15.32 -9.91
CA TRP A 28 0.76 16.03 -11.06
C TRP A 28 0.27 17.42 -10.64
N ILE A 29 1.05 18.46 -10.94
CA ILE A 29 0.73 19.85 -10.60
C ILE A 29 0.71 20.68 -11.89
N TYR A 30 -0.49 20.84 -12.46
CA TYR A 30 -0.86 21.69 -13.62
C TYR A 30 -0.02 21.49 -14.90
N VAL A 31 1.29 21.75 -14.87
CA VAL A 31 2.25 21.56 -15.97
C VAL A 31 3.46 20.69 -15.57
N ILE A 32 3.64 20.45 -14.28
CA ILE A 32 4.78 19.70 -13.72
C ILE A 32 4.33 18.28 -13.40
N VAL A 33 4.90 17.32 -14.13
CA VAL A 33 4.77 15.89 -13.85
C VAL A 33 6.09 15.44 -13.23
N ARG A 34 6.07 15.12 -11.93
CA ARG A 34 7.22 14.54 -11.23
C ARG A 34 6.83 13.24 -10.57
N THR A 35 7.74 12.28 -10.60
CA THR A 35 7.62 11.03 -9.86
C THR A 35 8.64 11.03 -8.75
N PHE A 36 8.23 10.61 -7.55
CA PHE A 36 9.16 10.37 -6.45
C PHE A 36 8.82 9.05 -5.78
N GLU A 37 9.84 8.42 -5.19
CA GLU A 37 9.70 7.10 -4.58
C GLU A 37 9.68 7.21 -3.06
N ILE A 38 8.65 6.64 -2.44
CA ILE A 38 8.54 6.54 -0.99
C ILE A 38 8.38 5.08 -0.61
N ARG A 39 8.92 4.67 0.54
CA ARG A 39 8.66 3.33 1.09
C ARG A 39 7.15 3.16 1.31
N ALA A 40 6.60 2.07 0.80
CA ALA A 40 5.18 1.75 0.91
C ALA A 40 4.69 1.75 2.36
N SER A 41 5.52 1.31 3.30
CA SER A 41 5.20 1.29 4.73
C SER A 41 4.88 2.67 5.28
N TRP A 42 5.65 3.69 4.92
CA TRP A 42 5.39 5.08 5.33
C TRP A 42 4.11 5.60 4.71
N PHE A 43 3.93 5.38 3.40
CA PHE A 43 2.75 5.84 2.69
C PHE A 43 1.46 5.22 3.27
N LEU A 44 1.43 3.90 3.44
CA LEU A 44 0.28 3.17 3.99
C LEU A 44 0.04 3.50 5.46
N GLY A 45 1.10 3.64 6.25
CA GLY A 45 1.00 4.03 7.66
C GLY A 45 0.39 5.42 7.83
N ILE A 46 0.84 6.41 7.06
CA ILE A 46 0.27 7.77 7.10
C ILE A 46 -1.19 7.77 6.62
N TRP A 47 -1.49 7.04 5.55
CA TRP A 47 -2.85 6.92 5.02
C TRP A 47 -3.81 6.31 6.05
N PHE A 48 -3.39 5.25 6.74
CA PHE A 48 -4.19 4.59 7.78
C PHE A 48 -4.31 5.45 9.05
N ALA A 49 -3.23 6.12 9.47
CA ALA A 49 -3.25 7.04 10.61
C ALA A 49 -4.17 8.24 10.36
N ARG A 50 -4.22 8.76 9.14
CA ARG A 50 -5.19 9.80 8.74
C ARG A 50 -6.62 9.29 8.89
N ASP A 51 -6.92 8.05 8.47
CA ASP A 51 -8.26 7.48 8.61
C ASP A 51 -8.65 7.33 10.09
N ILE A 52 -7.73 6.88 10.96
CA ILE A 52 -7.95 6.89 12.42
C ILE A 52 -8.19 8.32 12.94
N PHE A 53 -7.36 9.28 12.52
CA PHE A 53 -7.48 10.67 12.94
C PHE A 53 -8.86 11.23 12.57
N ARG A 54 -9.34 10.99 11.34
CA ARG A 54 -10.66 11.45 10.88
C ARG A 54 -11.82 10.91 11.71
N VAL A 55 -11.77 9.64 12.11
CA VAL A 55 -12.72 9.06 13.07
C VAL A 55 -12.62 9.76 14.41
N SER A 56 -11.40 10.00 14.91
CA SER A 56 -11.17 10.59 16.23
C SER A 56 -11.66 12.04 16.37
N VAL A 57 -11.64 12.82 15.28
CA VAL A 57 -12.10 14.22 15.27
C VAL A 57 -13.51 14.41 14.71
N GLY A 58 -14.24 13.32 14.42
CA GLY A 58 -15.63 13.36 13.98
C GLY A 58 -15.85 14.06 12.62
N LEU A 59 -14.82 14.15 11.78
CA LEU A 59 -14.83 14.96 10.57
C LEU A 59 -15.55 14.31 9.37
N GLU A 60 -15.91 13.03 9.42
CA GLU A 60 -16.62 12.37 8.32
C GLU A 60 -17.69 11.35 8.75
N GLY A 61 -18.72 11.23 7.91
CA GLY A 61 -19.74 10.19 7.95
C GLY A 61 -19.10 8.80 8.05
N ASN A 62 -19.17 8.26 9.26
CA ASN A 62 -18.37 7.17 9.82
C ASN A 62 -18.19 5.94 8.91
N THR A 63 -19.19 5.58 8.10
CA THR A 63 -19.26 4.27 7.44
C THR A 63 -18.12 4.00 6.46
N ALA A 64 -17.64 5.00 5.72
CA ALA A 64 -16.57 4.80 4.75
C ALA A 64 -15.21 4.57 5.41
N VAL A 65 -14.92 5.34 6.47
CA VAL A 65 -13.63 5.25 7.18
C VAL A 65 -13.55 3.96 7.99
N TRP A 66 -14.66 3.53 8.62
CA TRP A 66 -14.73 2.21 9.27
C TRP A 66 -14.52 1.06 8.29
N ALA A 67 -14.99 1.19 7.04
CA ALA A 67 -14.76 0.16 6.01
C ALA A 67 -13.28 0.03 5.65
N HIS A 68 -12.54 1.15 5.60
CA HIS A 68 -11.10 1.13 5.37
C HIS A 68 -10.35 0.53 6.55
N ILE A 69 -10.68 0.94 7.78
CA ILE A 69 -10.03 0.44 8.99
C ILE A 69 -10.25 -1.07 9.14
N GLY A 70 -11.51 -1.51 9.05
CA GLY A 70 -11.87 -2.92 9.15
C GLY A 70 -11.25 -3.75 8.03
N GLY A 71 -11.30 -3.26 6.79
CA GLY A 71 -10.67 -3.90 5.64
C GLY A 71 -9.18 -4.11 5.85
N PHE A 72 -8.46 -3.04 6.19
CA PHE A 72 -7.00 -3.06 6.40
C PHE A 72 -6.58 -4.03 7.51
N VAL A 73 -7.25 -3.98 8.66
CA VAL A 73 -6.96 -4.89 9.78
C VAL A 73 -7.24 -6.33 9.38
N PHE A 74 -8.40 -6.60 8.79
CA PHE A 74 -8.77 -7.95 8.35
C PHE A 74 -7.77 -8.52 7.34
N GLY A 75 -7.41 -7.76 6.31
CA GLY A 75 -6.44 -8.20 5.30
C GLY A 75 -5.05 -8.43 5.87
N THR A 76 -4.60 -7.58 6.79
CA THR A 76 -3.32 -7.75 7.51
C THR A 76 -3.32 -9.04 8.33
N CYS A 77 -4.38 -9.33 9.07
CA CYS A 77 -4.49 -10.56 9.86
C CYS A 77 -4.62 -11.81 8.97
N LEU A 78 -5.40 -11.72 7.89
CA LEU A 78 -5.66 -12.83 6.99
C LEU A 78 -4.39 -13.33 6.30
N ILE A 79 -3.44 -12.44 5.98
CA ILE A 79 -2.22 -12.83 5.24
C ILE A 79 -1.16 -13.51 6.12
N ILE A 80 -1.27 -13.43 7.46
CA ILE A 80 -0.30 -14.01 8.41
C ILE A 80 -0.04 -15.50 8.15
N PRO A 81 -1.05 -16.39 8.10
CA PRO A 81 -0.81 -17.82 7.83
C PRO A 81 -0.22 -18.10 6.44
N PHE A 82 -0.34 -17.17 5.50
CA PHE A 82 0.16 -17.32 4.12
C PHE A 82 1.54 -16.69 3.91
N THR A 83 2.09 -15.97 4.90
CA THR A 83 3.37 -15.28 4.78
C THR A 83 4.49 -16.12 5.39
N PRO A 84 5.42 -16.67 4.60
CA PRO A 84 6.58 -17.40 5.14
C PRO A 84 7.50 -16.43 5.91
N PRO A 85 8.09 -16.84 7.05
CA PRO A 85 9.10 -16.06 7.73
C PRO A 85 10.25 -15.70 6.75
N GLY A 86 10.57 -14.41 6.59
CA GLY A 86 11.75 -13.96 5.86
C GLY A 86 11.58 -13.47 4.41
N ARG A 87 10.37 -13.07 3.97
CA ARG A 87 10.14 -12.54 2.61
C ARG A 87 10.31 -11.02 2.42
N SER A 88 10.93 -10.32 3.35
CA SER A 88 11.00 -8.85 3.41
C SER A 88 11.88 -8.15 2.35
N ASN A 89 12.51 -8.88 1.41
CA ASN A 89 13.52 -8.29 0.51
C ASN A 89 13.41 -8.68 -0.98
N ARG A 90 12.21 -8.95 -1.49
CA ARG A 90 12.05 -9.08 -2.94
C ARG A 90 11.72 -7.71 -3.51
N GLU A 91 12.74 -7.01 -4.00
CA GLU A 91 12.52 -5.94 -4.99
C GLU A 91 11.54 -6.45 -6.05
N PRO A 92 10.62 -5.61 -6.55
CA PRO A 92 9.89 -5.92 -7.76
C PRO A 92 10.89 -5.97 -8.91
N ARG A 93 11.60 -7.08 -9.09
CA ARG A 93 12.47 -7.29 -10.24
C ARG A 93 11.55 -7.19 -11.44
N PHE A 94 11.68 -6.11 -12.20
CA PHE A 94 11.06 -5.91 -13.50
C PHE A 94 11.57 -7.00 -14.44
N ARG A 95 11.02 -8.20 -14.30
CA ARG A 95 11.43 -9.41 -15.02
C ARG A 95 11.24 -9.26 -16.53
N TRP A 96 10.44 -8.29 -16.94
CA TRP A 96 10.24 -7.88 -18.33
C TRP A 96 11.45 -7.16 -18.94
N LEU A 97 12.27 -6.45 -18.14
CA LEU A 97 13.54 -5.87 -18.59
C LEU A 97 14.67 -6.91 -18.66
N GLU A 98 14.62 -7.94 -17.83
CA GLU A 98 15.59 -9.05 -17.87
C GLU A 98 15.33 -9.99 -19.07
N ARG A 99 14.07 -10.12 -19.50
CA ARG A 99 13.68 -10.89 -20.70
C ARG A 99 13.92 -10.16 -22.02
N SER A 100 14.03 -8.83 -22.02
CA SER A 100 14.22 -8.04 -23.25
C SER A 100 15.65 -8.04 -23.77
N GLY A 101 16.59 -8.69 -23.07
CA GLY A 101 17.99 -8.83 -23.51
C GLY A 101 18.78 -7.52 -23.59
N LEU A 102 18.19 -6.41 -23.14
CA LEU A 102 18.77 -5.05 -23.19
C LEU A 102 19.88 -4.84 -22.15
N ILE A 103 19.98 -5.73 -21.16
CA ILE A 103 21.09 -5.75 -20.21
C ILE A 103 21.77 -7.11 -20.33
N ARG A 104 22.89 -7.15 -21.06
CA ARG A 104 23.86 -8.24 -20.93
C ARG A 104 24.79 -7.89 -19.76
N LYS A 105 25.00 -8.87 -18.87
CA LYS A 105 26.12 -8.82 -17.93
C LYS A 105 27.44 -8.82 -18.69
#